data_AF-A0A0T9UB25-F1
#
_entry.id   AF-A0A0T9UB25-F1
#
_cell.length_a   1.000
_cell.length_b   1.000
_cell.length_c   1.000
_cell.angle_alpha   90.00
_cell.angle_beta   90.00
_cell.angle_gamma   90.00
#
_symmetry.space_group_name_H-M   'P 1'
#
loop_
_entity.id
_entity.type
_entity.pdbx_description
1 polymer ?
#
loop_
_entity_poly.entity_id
_entity_poly.type
_entity_poly.pdbx_seq_one_letter_code
_entity_poly.pdbx_strand_id
1 'polypeptide(L)' 'MSHASNMIDAIIDEIEGFEDSDDVVPDKLRTDLKAWKQYRVKVKNIDVSLAPDIEWPTAPE' A
#
# COMPACT_ATOMS: atom_id res chain seq x y z
N MET A 1 6.93 -7.68 -21.37
CA MET A 1 6.16 -7.89 -20.11
C MET A 1 6.64 -6.96 -18.98
N SER A 2 6.87 -5.66 -19.22
CA SER A 2 7.47 -4.78 -18.16
C SER A 2 6.84 -3.39 -18.03
N HIS A 3 5.83 -3.04 -18.84
CA HIS A 3 5.32 -1.66 -18.84
C HIS A 3 4.46 -1.34 -17.60
N ALA A 4 3.69 -2.33 -17.13
CA ALA A 4 2.83 -2.17 -15.96
C ALA A 4 3.62 -2.19 -14.63
N SER A 5 4.69 -2.99 -14.53
CA SER A 5 5.54 -3.00 -13.33
C SER A 5 6.25 -1.66 -13.15
N ASN A 6 6.83 -1.11 -14.23
CA ASN A 6 7.51 0.18 -14.18
C ASN A 6 6.57 1.35 -13.83
N MET A 7 5.29 1.27 -14.21
CA MET A 7 4.29 2.29 -13.80
C MET A 7 3.94 2.17 -12.32
N ILE A 8 3.82 0.95 -11.79
CA ILE A 8 3.55 0.73 -10.37
C ILE A 8 4.72 1.24 -9.52
N ASP A 9 5.95 0.94 -9.93
CA ASP A 9 7.16 1.38 -9.21
C ASP A 9 7.32 2.91 -9.25
N ALA A 10 7.06 3.54 -10.41
CA ALA A 10 7.09 5.00 -10.53
C ALA A 10 6.03 5.70 -9.64
N ILE A 11 4.82 5.12 -9.56
CA ILE A 11 3.76 5.64 -8.68
C ILE A 11 4.13 5.43 -7.21
N ILE A 12 4.80 4.32 -6.86
CA ILE A 12 5.27 4.07 -5.49
C ILE A 12 6.34 5.09 -5.08
N ASP A 13 7.34 5.34 -5.93
CA ASP A 13 8.38 6.35 -5.67
C ASP A 13 7.80 7.76 -5.52
N GLU A 14 6.81 8.10 -6.34
CA GLU A 14 6.12 9.39 -6.27
C GLU A 14 5.27 9.51 -4.98
N ILE A 15 4.59 8.44 -4.56
CA ILE A 15 3.88 8.37 -3.27
C ILE A 15 4.86 8.49 -2.09
N GLU A 16 6.03 7.87 -2.14
CA GLU A 16 7.05 7.99 -1.09
C GLU A 16 7.60 9.42 -0.98
N GLY A 17 7.81 10.10 -2.11
CA GLY A 17 8.16 11.53 -2.13
C GLY A 17 7.06 12.42 -1.56
N PHE A 18 5.79 12.05 -1.76
CA PHE A 18 4.64 12.74 -1.19
C PHE A 18 4.40 12.43 0.31
N GLU A 19 4.76 11.24 0.77
CA GLU A 19 4.73 10.86 2.19
C GLU A 19 5.69 11.70 3.03
N ASP A 20 6.82 12.14 2.48
CA ASP A 20 7.83 12.97 3.16
C ASP A 20 7.66 14.49 2.90
N SER A 21 6.90 14.85 1.86
CA SER A 21 6.53 16.23 1.53
C SER A 21 5.49 16.78 2.53
N ASP A 22 5.95 17.50 3.55
CA ASP A 22 5.11 18.12 4.60
C ASP A 22 4.16 19.22 4.09
N ASP A 23 4.37 19.75 2.88
CA ASP A 23 3.80 21.04 2.47
C ASP A 23 2.60 20.94 1.49
N VAL A 24 2.33 19.76 0.91
CA VAL A 24 1.38 19.63 -0.23
C VAL A 24 0.27 18.60 0.01
N VAL A 25 0.46 17.64 0.92
CA VAL A 25 -0.48 16.52 1.11
C VAL A 25 -1.14 16.60 2.49
N PRO A 26 -2.50 16.65 2.55
CA PRO A 26 -3.22 16.59 3.82
C PRO A 26 -2.80 15.41 4.69
N ASP A 27 -2.66 15.63 6.01
CA ASP A 27 -2.22 14.59 6.97
C ASP A 27 -3.07 13.32 6.93
N LYS A 28 -4.37 13.45 6.62
CA LYS A 28 -5.27 12.32 6.38
C LYS A 28 -4.76 11.44 5.23
N LEU A 29 -4.48 12.02 4.08
CA LEU A 29 -3.99 11.29 2.91
C LEU A 29 -2.63 10.62 3.19
N ARG A 30 -1.73 11.25 3.96
CA ARG A 30 -0.46 10.61 4.37
C ARG A 30 -0.71 9.42 5.30
N THR A 31 -1.66 9.53 6.22
CA THR A 31 -2.04 8.45 7.12
C THR A 31 -2.67 7.29 6.35
N ASP A 32 -3.55 7.60 5.39
CA ASP A 32 -4.21 6.61 4.55
C ASP A 32 -3.17 5.89 3.68
N LEU A 33 -2.26 6.61 3.02
CA LEU A 33 -1.20 6.02 2.21
C LEU A 33 -0.31 5.06 3.02
N LYS A 34 0.10 5.45 4.23
CA LYS A 34 0.84 4.58 5.15
C LYS A 34 0.04 3.33 5.52
N ALA A 35 -1.25 3.49 5.81
CA ALA A 35 -2.13 2.39 6.17
C ALA A 35 -2.33 1.42 4.98
N TRP A 36 -2.54 1.94 3.78
CA TRP A 36 -2.66 1.16 2.53
C TRP A 36 -1.37 0.42 2.19
N LYS A 37 -0.19 1.03 2.41
CA LYS A 37 1.11 0.36 2.26
C LYS A 37 1.25 -0.82 3.22
N GLN A 38 0.93 -0.62 4.50
CA GLN A 38 0.95 -1.69 5.50
C GLN A 38 -0.08 -2.80 5.18
N TYR A 39 -1.27 -2.43 4.73
CA TYR A 39 -2.31 -3.38 4.30
C TYR A 39 -1.81 -4.28 3.16
N ARG A 40 -1.21 -3.70 2.12
CA ARG A 40 -0.65 -4.47 1.00
C ARG A 40 0.43 -5.45 1.45
N VAL A 41 1.30 -5.05 2.38
CA VAL A 41 2.32 -5.95 2.94
C VAL A 41 1.68 -7.09 3.73
N LYS A 42 0.68 -6.79 4.57
CA LYS A 42 -0.05 -7.82 5.32
C LYS A 42 -0.71 -8.81 4.37
N VAL A 43 -1.45 -8.32 3.37
CA VAL A 43 -2.10 -9.16 2.36
C VAL A 43 -1.12 -10.05 1.62
N LYS A 44 0.04 -9.53 1.22
CA LYS A 44 1.09 -10.31 0.54
C LYS A 44 1.69 -11.41 1.43
N ASN A 45 1.70 -11.20 2.75
CA ASN A 45 2.24 -12.12 3.73
C ASN A 45 1.21 -13.13 4.26
N ILE A 46 -0.05 -13.05 3.84
CA ILE A 46 -1.06 -14.03 4.24
C ILE A 46 -0.75 -15.38 3.62
N ASP A 47 -0.76 -16.41 4.45
CA ASP A 47 -0.64 -17.78 4.01
C ASP A 47 -1.98 -18.28 3.44
N VAL A 48 -2.08 -18.25 2.12
CA VAL A 48 -3.26 -18.71 1.38
C VAL A 48 -3.49 -20.22 1.47
N SER A 49 -2.54 -21.00 2.04
CA SER A 49 -2.72 -22.42 2.28
C SER A 49 -3.68 -22.74 3.43
N LEU A 50 -3.97 -21.75 4.29
CA LEU A 50 -4.93 -21.85 5.38
C LEU A 50 -6.40 -21.78 4.91
N ALA A 51 -6.64 -21.68 3.60
CA ALA A 51 -7.99 -21.69 3.04
C ALA A 51 -8.76 -22.96 3.48
N PRO A 52 -10.02 -22.84 3.94
CA PRO A 52 -10.89 -21.65 3.90
C PRO A 52 -10.82 -20.72 5.13
N ASP A 53 -10.04 -21.05 6.16
CA ASP A 53 -9.97 -20.36 7.46
C ASP A 53 -8.87 -19.27 7.45
N ILE A 54 -8.93 -18.38 6.44
CA ILE A 54 -7.95 -17.29 6.28
C ILE A 54 -8.49 -16.03 6.97
N GLU A 55 -7.72 -15.50 7.92
CA GLU A 55 -7.97 -14.20 8.52
C GLU A 55 -7.43 -13.07 7.63
N TRP A 56 -8.33 -12.44 6.88
CA TRP A 56 -7.98 -11.28 6.05
C TRP A 56 -7.88 -10.01 6.91
N PRO A 57 -6.82 -9.19 6.73
CA PRO A 57 -6.72 -7.90 7.38
C PRO A 57 -7.85 -6.99 6.92
N THR A 58 -8.27 -6.08 7.79
CA THR A 58 -9.26 -5.05 7.44
C THR A 58 -8.62 -3.96 6.59
N ALA A 59 -9.29 -3.55 5.52
CA ALA A 59 -8.86 -2.42 4.72
C ALA A 59 -9.00 -1.11 5.51
N PRO A 60 -8.01 -0.20 5.43
CA PRO A 60 -8.15 1.15 5.99
C PRO A 60 -9.20 1.95 5.20
N GLU A 61 -9.74 3.01 5.83
CA GLU A 61 -10.75 3.91 5.23
C GLU A 61 -10.19 4.87 4.17
#